data_AF-A0A384KI09-F1
#
_entry.id   AF-A0A384KI09-F1
#
_cell.length_a   1.000
_cell.length_b   1.000
_cell.length_c   1.000
_cell.angle_alpha   90.00
_cell.angle_beta   90.00
_cell.angle_gamma   90.00
#
_symmetry.space_group_name_H-M   'P 1'
#
loop_
_entity.id
_entity.type
_entity.pdbx_description
1 polymer ?
#
loop_
_entity_poly.entity_id
_entity_poly.type
_entity_poly.pdbx_seq_one_letter_code
_entity_poly.pdbx_strand_id
1 'polypeptide(L)'
;MIEKSNNPFLSIDPIVDRGKAEGEEQPLINSKGKHHVDFTQIVVYLVGLSDGLTHLASLAIYYLFKDYFRLTPYQVSLILMYPYIPFILKPAIALITDSVSIFGMRRKPYLFLFSLFQSLNFLALAFLQLSVLEATLILFFISLCASFCTTVAEALVVESSIGKTYSQGTNKVTEFIASKAIGSLSVAYFSGYLLEKISREYIFMATSLFPLIISISCLFLKEKEYTSQKSILTQFKDLIKFVNTPIFLGPFLYIFIYMSGPDYDDAFFFFCTNKLGFRPSFMGTLRLTYGIASLIGIIIYRLFLKNQGLKKTLILTTLMSFPIYISPIVLTEKINTYFGISNELFVLSGGFLIEAITEIQLLPLFILTANICQPGLEASVFATILSVKNLGSLTKKGTSSFLTYLLRIDSYNFDNLSLYIFICGFFLLFSLTLVPLLPEEEKIDKLKNKQTQQLHA
;
A
#
# COMPACT_ATOMS: atom_id res chain seq x y z
N MET A 1 16.87 28.19 -41.15
CA MET A 1 17.65 28.09 -39.89
C MET A 1 16.93 28.97 -38.88
N ILE A 2 16.06 28.48 -38.01
CA ILE A 2 16.29 27.49 -36.94
C ILE A 2 15.12 26.49 -36.89
N GLU A 3 15.43 25.20 -36.77
CA GLU A 3 14.51 24.07 -36.74
C GLU A 3 13.59 24.05 -35.51
N LYS A 4 12.31 23.77 -35.74
CA LYS A 4 11.33 23.43 -34.71
C LYS A 4 11.58 22.00 -34.22
N SER A 5 11.74 21.85 -32.90
CA SER A 5 11.81 20.59 -32.18
C SER A 5 10.51 19.79 -32.34
N ASN A 6 10.60 18.61 -32.96
CA ASN A 6 9.55 17.58 -32.96
C ASN A 6 9.55 16.83 -31.63
N ASN A 7 8.62 17.19 -30.75
CA ASN A 7 8.37 16.46 -29.50
C ASN A 7 6.89 16.02 -29.48
N PRO A 8 6.56 14.73 -29.69
CA PRO A 8 5.17 14.27 -29.86
C PRO A 8 4.41 14.00 -28.55
N PHE A 9 4.94 14.35 -27.38
CA PHE A 9 4.32 14.06 -26.07
C PHE A 9 3.76 15.28 -25.32
N LEU A 10 3.49 16.39 -26.02
CA LEU A 10 3.01 17.63 -25.41
C LEU A 10 1.82 18.28 -26.12
N SER A 11 0.97 17.48 -26.76
CA SER A 11 -0.32 17.95 -27.29
C SER A 11 -1.42 16.95 -27.00
N ILE A 12 -2.18 17.21 -25.94
CA ILE A 12 -3.56 16.72 -25.82
C ILE A 12 -4.42 17.96 -25.68
N ASP A 13 -4.74 18.58 -26.82
CA ASP A 13 -5.96 19.37 -26.95
C ASP A 13 -7.08 18.41 -27.35
N PRO A 14 -8.22 18.37 -26.66
CA PRO A 14 -9.41 17.72 -27.18
C PRO A 14 -10.08 18.66 -28.19
N ILE A 15 -10.19 18.21 -29.44
CA ILE A 15 -11.08 18.81 -30.43
C ILE A 15 -12.51 18.68 -29.90
N VAL A 16 -13.03 19.78 -29.34
CA VAL A 16 -14.46 20.02 -29.21
C VAL A 16 -14.89 20.68 -30.50
N ASP A 17 -15.58 19.94 -31.35
CA ASP A 17 -16.18 20.48 -32.56
C ASP A 17 -17.35 21.40 -32.16
N ARG A 18 -17.10 22.72 -32.15
CA ARG A 18 -18.09 23.76 -31.89
C ARG A 18 -18.80 24.13 -33.20
N GLY A 19 -20.00 23.62 -33.39
CA GLY A 19 -20.94 24.13 -34.37
C GLY A 19 -21.76 25.31 -33.83
N LYS A 20 -21.35 26.53 -34.21
CA LYS A 20 -22.14 27.79 -34.41
C LYS A 20 -23.05 28.32 -33.28
N ALA A 21 -22.69 29.48 -32.73
CA ALA A 21 -23.32 30.80 -33.00
C ALA A 21 -23.10 31.81 -31.85
N GLU A 22 -22.34 32.86 -32.17
CA GLU A 22 -22.34 34.27 -31.71
C GLU A 22 -23.04 34.68 -30.38
N GLY A 23 -22.30 35.41 -29.53
CA GLY A 23 -22.89 36.26 -28.48
C GLY A 23 -21.98 36.53 -27.28
N GLU A 24 -21.22 37.63 -27.35
CA GLU A 24 -20.70 38.46 -26.25
C GLU A 24 -19.80 37.84 -25.15
N GLU A 25 -18.52 38.23 -25.19
CA GLU A 25 -17.60 38.17 -24.06
C GLU A 25 -18.02 39.18 -22.97
N GLN A 26 -18.24 38.70 -21.74
CA GLN A 26 -18.18 39.53 -20.53
C GLN A 26 -17.31 38.83 -19.46
N PRO A 27 -16.46 39.57 -18.72
CA PRO A 27 -15.54 38.99 -17.75
C PRO A 27 -16.28 38.73 -16.42
N LEU A 28 -16.59 37.48 -16.10
CA LEU A 28 -17.18 37.11 -14.81
C LEU A 28 -16.11 36.98 -13.71
N ILE A 29 -15.56 38.12 -13.28
CA ILE A 29 -15.06 38.29 -11.91
C ILE A 29 -16.29 38.52 -11.01
N ASN A 30 -16.94 37.44 -10.61
CA ASN A 30 -17.59 37.22 -9.32
C ASN A 30 -18.56 36.04 -9.45
N SER A 31 -18.11 34.87 -9.02
CA SER A 31 -18.96 34.12 -8.12
C SER A 31 -18.11 33.72 -6.92
N LYS A 32 -18.40 34.34 -5.77
CA LYS A 32 -18.09 33.73 -4.47
C LYS A 32 -18.89 32.43 -4.42
N GLY A 33 -18.35 31.37 -5.00
CA GLY A 33 -18.80 30.02 -4.72
C GLY A 33 -18.59 29.81 -3.23
N LYS A 34 -19.68 29.77 -2.45
CA LYS A 34 -19.65 29.22 -1.10
C LYS A 34 -18.96 27.86 -1.24
N HIS A 35 -17.74 27.71 -0.73
CA HIS A 35 -17.11 26.42 -0.55
C HIS A 35 -17.98 25.64 0.44
N HIS A 36 -19.01 24.97 -0.07
CA HIS A 36 -19.77 24.04 0.73
C HIS A 36 -18.85 22.84 0.93
N VAL A 37 -18.26 22.77 2.12
CA VAL A 37 -17.37 21.67 2.48
C VAL A 37 -18.20 20.39 2.43
N ASP A 38 -17.91 19.57 1.41
CA ASP A 38 -18.57 18.28 1.21
C ASP A 38 -18.13 17.36 2.35
N PHE A 39 -19.00 17.15 3.32
CA PHE A 39 -18.71 16.38 4.53
C PHE A 39 -18.24 14.95 4.20
N THR A 40 -18.69 14.41 3.07
CA THR A 40 -18.22 13.12 2.52
C THR A 40 -16.71 13.12 2.26
N GLN A 41 -16.15 14.22 1.75
CA GLN A 41 -14.72 14.35 1.48
C GLN A 41 -13.91 14.41 2.78
N ILE A 42 -14.41 15.11 3.81
CA ILE A 42 -13.79 15.11 5.13
C ILE A 42 -13.69 13.68 5.68
N VAL A 43 -14.79 12.92 5.63
CA VAL A 43 -14.80 11.53 6.11
C VAL A 43 -13.79 10.67 5.36
N VAL A 44 -13.73 10.80 4.03
CA VAL A 44 -12.76 10.09 3.18
C VAL A 44 -11.32 10.42 3.57
N TYR A 45 -10.98 11.71 3.76
CA TYR A 45 -9.63 12.09 4.21
C TYR A 45 -9.31 11.59 5.61
N LEU A 46 -10.30 11.61 6.52
CA LEU A 46 -10.12 11.08 7.87
C LEU A 46 -9.86 9.57 7.85
N VAL A 47 -10.52 8.81 6.96
CA VAL A 47 -10.22 7.38 6.79
C VAL A 47 -8.79 7.18 6.28
N GLY A 48 -8.37 7.92 5.25
CA GLY A 48 -7.00 7.83 4.72
C GLY A 48 -5.94 8.20 5.75
N LEU A 49 -6.15 9.32 6.45
CA LEU A 49 -5.30 9.78 7.54
C LEU A 49 -5.23 8.75 8.68
N SER A 50 -6.37 8.24 9.12
CA SER A 50 -6.43 7.23 10.19
C SER A 50 -5.72 5.93 9.78
N ASP A 51 -5.88 5.46 8.55
CA ASP A 51 -5.15 4.29 8.03
C ASP A 51 -3.63 4.52 8.18
N GLY A 52 -3.14 5.69 7.78
CA GLY A 52 -1.76 6.10 8.01
C GLY A 52 -1.35 6.16 9.49
N LEU A 53 -2.18 6.78 10.34
CA LEU A 53 -1.89 6.98 11.76
C LEU A 53 -1.90 5.67 12.58
N THR A 54 -2.67 4.66 12.14
CA THR A 54 -2.71 3.36 12.84
C THR A 54 -1.38 2.59 12.79
N HIS A 55 -0.46 2.98 11.90
CA HIS A 55 0.92 2.48 11.90
C HIS A 55 1.71 2.83 13.18
N LEU A 56 1.15 3.65 14.06
CA LEU A 56 1.74 4.00 15.36
C LEU A 56 1.91 2.77 16.23
N ALA A 57 0.92 1.88 16.18
CA ALA A 57 0.94 0.62 16.89
C ALA A 57 1.92 -0.39 16.27
N SER A 58 2.40 -0.20 15.03
CA SER A 58 3.18 -1.24 14.34
C SER A 58 4.48 -1.61 15.05
N LEU A 59 5.21 -0.67 15.65
CA LEU A 59 6.39 -1.02 16.47
C LEU A 59 5.94 -1.68 17.79
N ALA A 60 4.92 -1.13 18.46
CA ALA A 60 4.41 -1.69 19.70
C ALA A 60 3.92 -3.14 19.55
N ILE A 61 3.31 -3.50 18.42
CA ILE A 61 2.90 -4.88 18.08
C ILE A 61 4.13 -5.79 17.94
N TYR A 62 5.18 -5.34 17.25
CA TYR A 62 6.42 -6.11 17.12
C TYR A 62 7.06 -6.37 18.48
N TYR A 63 7.18 -5.35 19.32
CA TYR A 63 7.73 -5.46 20.68
C TYR A 63 6.82 -6.26 21.63
N LEU A 64 5.49 -6.23 21.43
CA LEU A 64 4.55 -7.10 22.14
C LEU A 64 4.86 -8.59 21.90
N PHE A 65 5.05 -9.01 20.65
CA PHE A 65 5.36 -10.40 20.35
C PHE A 65 6.80 -10.77 20.69
N LYS A 66 7.74 -9.87 20.42
CA LYS A 66 9.16 -10.11 20.67
C LYS A 66 9.51 -10.11 22.16
N ASP A 67 9.20 -9.06 22.90
CA ASP A 67 9.74 -8.87 24.26
C ASP A 67 8.81 -9.38 25.35
N TYR A 68 7.49 -9.21 25.17
CA TYR A 68 6.51 -9.66 26.17
C TYR A 68 6.14 -11.12 26.00
N PHE A 69 5.75 -11.54 24.80
CA PHE A 69 5.48 -12.95 24.52
C PHE A 69 6.75 -13.78 24.27
N ARG A 70 7.92 -13.14 24.13
CA ARG A 70 9.23 -13.80 23.98
C ARG A 70 9.29 -14.77 22.81
N LEU A 71 8.60 -14.43 21.73
CA LEU A 71 8.55 -15.25 20.54
C LEU A 71 9.83 -15.14 19.74
N THR A 72 10.20 -16.22 19.06
CA THR A 72 11.34 -16.25 18.14
C THR A 72 11.01 -15.50 16.84
N PRO A 73 12.02 -15.14 16.02
CA PRO A 73 11.77 -14.41 14.77
C PRO A 73 10.81 -15.15 13.83
N TYR A 74 10.94 -16.48 13.69
CA TYR A 74 10.05 -17.27 12.83
C TYR A 74 8.59 -17.25 13.35
N GLN A 75 8.38 -17.32 14.67
CA GLN A 75 7.05 -17.26 15.27
C GLN A 75 6.40 -15.89 15.04
N VAL A 76 7.19 -14.81 15.16
CA VAL A 76 6.72 -13.45 14.86
C VAL A 76 6.32 -13.32 13.39
N SER A 77 7.14 -13.79 12.46
CA SER A 77 6.80 -13.79 11.02
C SER A 77 5.50 -14.54 10.74
N LEU A 78 5.31 -15.71 11.37
CA LEU A 78 4.12 -16.53 11.20
C LEU A 78 2.86 -15.86 11.76
N ILE A 79 2.94 -15.23 12.93
CA ILE A 79 1.81 -14.52 13.54
C ILE A 79 1.43 -13.27 12.72
N LEU A 80 2.44 -12.53 12.24
CA LEU A 80 2.21 -11.33 11.44
C LEU A 80 1.76 -11.63 10.00
N MET A 81 1.67 -12.90 9.62
CA MET A 81 1.03 -13.34 8.38
C MET A 81 -0.49 -13.12 8.41
N TYR A 82 -1.16 -13.40 9.52
CA TYR A 82 -2.63 -13.36 9.63
C TYR A 82 -3.25 -11.98 9.34
N PRO A 83 -2.66 -10.85 9.81
CA PRO A 83 -3.11 -9.50 9.47
C PRO A 83 -3.18 -9.18 7.97
N TYR A 84 -2.50 -9.92 7.09
CA TYR A 84 -2.57 -9.71 5.64
C TYR A 84 -3.79 -10.36 4.98
N ILE A 85 -4.38 -11.40 5.59
CA ILE A 85 -5.50 -12.15 5.03
C ILE A 85 -6.67 -11.25 4.64
N PRO A 86 -7.16 -10.33 5.50
CA PRO A 86 -8.31 -9.50 5.14
C PRO A 86 -8.06 -8.59 3.93
N PHE A 87 -6.83 -8.10 3.76
CA PHE A 87 -6.48 -7.22 2.66
C PHE A 87 -6.40 -7.92 1.30
N ILE A 88 -6.33 -9.26 1.28
CA ILE A 88 -6.44 -10.08 0.06
C ILE A 88 -7.90 -10.17 -0.38
N LEU A 89 -8.83 -10.11 0.58
CA LEU A 89 -10.27 -10.21 0.32
C LEU A 89 -10.90 -8.86 -0.06
N LYS A 90 -10.09 -7.82 -0.34
CA LYS A 90 -10.58 -6.48 -0.72
C LYS A 90 -11.64 -6.50 -1.83
N PRO A 91 -11.48 -7.23 -2.95
CA PRO A 91 -12.51 -7.32 -3.98
C PRO A 91 -13.82 -7.93 -3.47
N ALA A 92 -13.74 -8.95 -2.61
CA ALA A 92 -14.92 -9.55 -2.00
C ALA A 92 -15.60 -8.57 -1.03
N ILE A 93 -14.82 -7.84 -0.23
CA ILE A 93 -15.30 -6.78 0.66
C ILE A 93 -16.00 -5.67 -0.15
N ALA A 94 -15.41 -5.24 -1.27
CA ALA A 94 -16.00 -4.24 -2.16
C ALA A 94 -17.38 -4.72 -2.65
N LEU A 95 -17.48 -5.94 -3.17
CA LEU A 95 -18.74 -6.54 -3.63
C LEU A 95 -19.80 -6.64 -2.52
N ILE A 96 -19.39 -7.02 -1.30
CA ILE A 96 -20.29 -7.09 -0.14
C ILE A 96 -20.84 -5.70 0.18
N THR A 97 -19.96 -4.70 0.31
CA THR A 97 -20.36 -3.32 0.63
C THR A 97 -21.17 -2.67 -0.49
N ASP A 98 -21.01 -3.14 -1.73
CA ASP A 98 -21.75 -2.64 -2.90
C ASP A 98 -23.16 -3.19 -2.99
N SER A 99 -23.35 -4.43 -2.54
CA SER A 99 -24.58 -5.17 -2.83
C SER A 99 -25.51 -5.32 -1.65
N VAL A 100 -24.98 -5.32 -0.43
CA VAL A 100 -25.75 -5.45 0.80
C VAL A 100 -25.88 -4.06 1.43
N SER A 101 -27.10 -3.55 1.52
CA SER A 101 -27.37 -2.34 2.31
C SER A 101 -27.73 -2.73 3.74
N ILE A 102 -27.25 -1.93 4.70
CA ILE A 102 -27.56 -2.08 6.12
C ILE A 102 -28.47 -0.91 6.48
N PHE A 103 -29.67 -1.18 6.98
CA PHE A 103 -30.69 -0.15 7.27
C PHE A 103 -30.98 0.79 6.07
N GLY A 104 -30.96 0.25 4.84
CA GLY A 104 -31.21 1.04 3.61
C GLY A 104 -30.06 1.96 3.17
N MET A 105 -28.95 1.99 3.92
CA MET A 105 -27.73 2.74 3.62
C MET A 105 -26.63 1.80 3.13
N ARG A 106 -25.78 2.26 2.20
CA ARG A 106 -24.76 1.43 1.53
C ARG A 106 -23.37 1.57 2.16
N ARG A 107 -22.96 2.74 2.65
CA ARG A 107 -21.58 3.03 3.07
C ARG A 107 -21.44 3.38 4.54
N LYS A 108 -22.29 4.28 5.03
CA LYS A 108 -22.27 4.82 6.40
C LYS A 108 -22.27 3.73 7.48
N PRO A 109 -23.13 2.68 7.42
CA PRO A 109 -23.16 1.66 8.47
C PRO A 109 -21.87 0.85 8.53
N TYR A 110 -21.29 0.51 7.37
CA TYR A 110 -20.02 -0.21 7.30
C TYR A 110 -18.90 0.63 7.90
N LEU A 111 -18.75 1.89 7.48
CA LEU A 111 -17.72 2.76 8.04
C LEU A 111 -17.88 2.94 9.56
N PHE A 112 -19.10 3.18 10.04
CA PHE A 112 -19.36 3.38 11.47
C PHE A 112 -19.03 2.12 12.29
N LEU A 113 -19.58 0.97 11.90
CA LEU A 113 -19.44 -0.29 12.66
C LEU A 113 -18.00 -0.79 12.65
N PHE A 114 -17.35 -0.85 11.49
CA PHE A 114 -15.99 -1.38 11.40
C PHE A 114 -14.96 -0.45 12.04
N SER A 115 -15.11 0.87 11.94
CA SER A 115 -14.20 1.80 12.63
C SER A 115 -14.36 1.77 14.15
N LEU A 116 -15.60 1.66 14.65
CA LEU A 116 -15.86 1.46 16.08
C LEU A 116 -15.26 0.15 16.58
N PHE A 117 -15.48 -0.95 15.85
CA PHE A 117 -14.95 -2.25 16.23
C PHE A 117 -13.41 -2.29 16.16
N GLN A 118 -12.80 -1.60 15.19
CA GLN A 118 -11.35 -1.43 15.13
C GLN A 118 -10.81 -0.72 16.38
N SER A 119 -11.48 0.36 16.81
CA SER A 119 -11.11 1.09 18.03
C SER A 119 -11.20 0.18 19.27
N LEU A 120 -12.29 -0.56 19.42
CA LEU A 120 -12.48 -1.51 20.53
C LEU A 120 -11.40 -2.60 20.55
N ASN A 121 -10.97 -3.11 19.38
CA ASN A 121 -9.90 -4.09 19.31
C ASN A 121 -8.52 -3.51 19.70
N PHE A 122 -8.24 -2.25 19.36
CA PHE A 122 -7.04 -1.57 19.87
C PHE A 122 -7.10 -1.34 21.39
N LEU A 123 -8.26 -1.00 21.94
CA LEU A 123 -8.46 -0.91 23.39
C LEU A 123 -8.31 -2.27 24.08
N ALA A 124 -8.74 -3.36 23.42
CA ALA A 124 -8.52 -4.71 23.91
C ALA A 124 -7.01 -5.05 24.01
N LEU A 125 -6.19 -4.67 23.02
CA LEU A 125 -4.73 -4.78 23.11
C LEU A 125 -4.11 -3.93 24.23
N ALA A 126 -4.75 -2.80 24.58
CA ALA A 126 -4.27 -1.89 25.61
C ALA A 126 -4.56 -2.40 27.04
N PHE A 127 -5.76 -2.94 27.28
CA PHE A 127 -6.25 -3.20 28.63
C PHE A 127 -6.34 -4.68 29.01
N LEU A 128 -6.47 -5.59 28.04
CA LEU A 128 -6.64 -7.00 28.34
C LEU A 128 -5.29 -7.72 28.39
N GLN A 129 -5.17 -8.64 29.34
CA GLN A 129 -4.06 -9.58 29.37
C GLN A 129 -4.39 -10.73 28.43
N LEU A 130 -3.83 -10.67 27.22
CA LEU A 130 -4.12 -11.60 26.15
C LEU A 130 -3.06 -12.71 26.09
N SER A 131 -3.49 -13.91 25.74
CA SER A 131 -2.60 -14.95 25.22
C SER A 131 -2.12 -14.61 23.81
N VAL A 132 -1.10 -15.32 23.32
CA VAL A 132 -0.57 -15.16 21.96
C VAL A 132 -1.66 -15.34 20.89
N LEU A 133 -2.53 -16.34 21.08
CA LEU A 133 -3.60 -16.64 20.14
C LEU A 133 -4.66 -15.53 20.14
N GLU A 134 -5.08 -15.05 21.31
CA GLU A 134 -6.06 -13.96 21.42
C GLU A 134 -5.51 -12.65 20.85
N ALA A 135 -4.24 -12.31 21.11
CA ALA A 135 -3.59 -11.15 20.53
C ALA A 135 -3.53 -11.25 18.99
N THR A 136 -3.25 -12.44 18.45
CA THR A 136 -3.24 -12.69 17.00
C THR A 136 -4.63 -12.54 16.40
N LEU A 137 -5.67 -13.08 17.06
CA LEU A 137 -7.05 -12.92 16.62
C LEU A 137 -7.50 -11.45 16.63
N ILE A 138 -7.14 -10.71 17.68
CA ILE A 138 -7.44 -9.27 17.77
C ILE A 138 -6.76 -8.50 16.64
N LEU A 139 -5.50 -8.82 16.31
CA LEU A 139 -4.82 -8.19 15.16
C LEU A 139 -5.47 -8.54 13.83
N PHE A 140 -5.93 -9.78 13.64
CA PHE A 140 -6.72 -10.16 12.48
C PHE A 140 -7.99 -9.32 12.37
N PHE A 141 -8.73 -9.10 13.48
CA PHE A 141 -9.92 -8.27 13.48
C PHE A 141 -9.62 -6.78 13.25
N ILE A 142 -8.51 -6.25 13.78
CA ILE A 142 -8.04 -4.88 13.48
C ILE A 142 -7.83 -4.72 11.98
N SER A 143 -7.10 -5.65 11.35
CA SER A 143 -6.86 -5.62 9.90
C SER A 143 -8.11 -5.84 9.08
N LEU A 144 -9.04 -6.69 9.54
CA LEU A 144 -10.34 -6.88 8.90
C LEU A 144 -11.13 -5.57 8.87
N CYS A 145 -11.24 -4.90 10.01
CA CYS A 145 -11.92 -3.62 10.10
C CYS A 145 -11.25 -2.54 9.23
N ALA A 146 -9.92 -2.47 9.27
CA ALA A 146 -9.15 -1.55 8.42
C ALA A 146 -9.41 -1.80 6.93
N SER A 147 -9.47 -3.07 6.51
CA SER A 147 -9.77 -3.42 5.12
C SER A 147 -11.18 -2.98 4.71
N PHE A 148 -12.20 -3.15 5.57
CA PHE A 148 -13.54 -2.62 5.29
C PHE A 148 -13.56 -1.09 5.19
N CYS A 149 -12.95 -0.39 6.15
CA CYS A 149 -12.92 1.07 6.14
C CYS A 149 -12.21 1.63 4.90
N THR A 150 -11.04 1.09 4.57
CA THR A 150 -10.26 1.54 3.41
C THR A 150 -10.99 1.25 2.10
N THR A 151 -11.58 0.07 1.92
CA THR A 151 -12.32 -0.27 0.70
C THR A 151 -13.57 0.60 0.52
N VAL A 152 -14.31 0.89 1.60
CA VAL A 152 -15.47 1.80 1.52
C VAL A 152 -15.03 3.23 1.21
N ALA A 153 -13.94 3.72 1.82
CA ALA A 153 -13.42 5.04 1.51
C ALA A 153 -12.92 5.14 0.05
N GLU A 154 -12.20 4.13 -0.44
CA GLU A 154 -11.77 4.04 -1.85
C GLU A 154 -13.00 4.11 -2.79
N ALA A 155 -14.08 3.40 -2.48
CA ALA A 155 -15.31 3.46 -3.26
C ALA A 155 -15.98 4.86 -3.22
N LEU A 156 -16.03 5.51 -2.05
CA LEU A 156 -16.55 6.88 -1.91
C LEU A 156 -15.73 7.91 -2.69
N VAL A 157 -14.40 7.78 -2.71
CA VAL A 157 -13.52 8.63 -3.51
C VAL A 157 -13.91 8.53 -4.99
N VAL A 158 -14.03 7.30 -5.49
CA VAL A 158 -14.36 7.01 -6.89
C VAL A 158 -15.78 7.47 -7.23
N GLU A 159 -16.77 7.21 -6.39
CA GLU A 159 -18.14 7.69 -6.62
C GLU A 159 -18.19 9.22 -6.68
N SER A 160 -17.39 9.90 -5.85
CA SER A 160 -17.34 11.35 -5.81
C SER A 160 -16.57 12.00 -6.97
N SER A 161 -15.87 11.20 -7.79
CA SER A 161 -15.20 11.62 -9.02
C SER A 161 -16.05 11.41 -10.29
N ILE A 162 -17.09 10.60 -10.23
CA ILE A 162 -18.02 10.36 -11.35
C ILE A 162 -18.77 11.66 -11.72
N GLY A 163 -18.84 11.96 -13.02
CA GLY A 163 -19.54 13.13 -13.55
C GLY A 163 -18.76 14.46 -13.43
N LYS A 164 -17.52 14.43 -12.92
CA LYS A 164 -16.61 15.57 -12.90
C LYS A 164 -15.59 15.49 -14.04
N THR A 165 -15.00 16.60 -14.43
CA THR A 165 -13.90 16.62 -15.41
C THR A 165 -12.76 15.70 -14.96
N TYR A 166 -12.07 15.06 -15.91
CA TYR A 166 -10.98 14.09 -15.64
C TYR A 166 -9.93 14.63 -14.64
N SER A 167 -9.60 15.93 -14.72
CA SER A 167 -8.71 16.62 -13.77
C SER A 167 -9.28 16.67 -12.34
N GLN A 168 -10.57 16.96 -12.17
CA GLN A 168 -11.21 17.05 -10.85
C GLN A 168 -11.36 15.67 -10.18
N GLY A 169 -11.59 14.61 -10.95
CA GLY A 169 -11.67 13.24 -10.43
C GLY A 169 -10.33 12.69 -9.96
N THR A 170 -9.26 12.94 -10.73
CA THR A 170 -7.88 12.55 -10.39
C THR A 170 -7.38 13.27 -9.14
N ASN A 171 -7.76 14.54 -8.93
CA ASN A 171 -7.37 15.30 -7.75
C ASN A 171 -7.86 14.64 -6.45
N LYS A 172 -9.11 14.17 -6.41
CA LYS A 172 -9.68 13.55 -5.19
C LYS A 172 -8.99 12.25 -4.77
N VAL A 173 -8.68 11.38 -5.73
CA VAL A 173 -7.92 10.14 -5.46
C VAL A 173 -6.52 10.48 -4.94
N THR A 174 -5.89 11.47 -5.56
CA THR A 174 -4.55 11.93 -5.18
C THR A 174 -4.55 12.52 -3.77
N GLU A 175 -5.57 13.30 -3.40
CA GLU A 175 -5.73 13.87 -2.07
C GLU A 175 -5.97 12.80 -0.99
N PHE A 176 -6.77 11.76 -1.28
CA PHE A 176 -6.93 10.61 -0.37
C PHE A 176 -5.59 9.90 -0.11
N ILE A 177 -4.84 9.60 -1.17
CA ILE A 177 -3.52 8.95 -1.04
C ILE A 177 -2.55 9.87 -0.28
N ALA A 178 -2.57 11.18 -0.53
CA ALA A 178 -1.75 12.15 0.19
C ALA A 178 -2.08 12.18 1.69
N SER A 179 -3.36 12.14 2.06
CA SER A 179 -3.76 12.10 3.48
C SER A 179 -3.20 10.88 4.22
N LYS A 180 -3.21 9.71 3.56
CA LYS A 180 -2.63 8.48 4.08
C LYS A 180 -1.11 8.58 4.26
N ALA A 181 -0.42 9.14 3.27
CA ALA A 181 1.03 9.34 3.33
C ALA A 181 1.42 10.28 4.48
N ILE A 182 0.67 11.39 4.66
CA ILE A 182 0.89 12.35 5.76
C ILE A 182 0.72 11.68 7.12
N GLY A 183 -0.34 10.89 7.30
CA GLY A 183 -0.59 10.15 8.54
C GLY A 183 0.55 9.18 8.87
N SER A 184 0.95 8.36 7.89
CA SER A 184 2.02 7.37 8.04
C SER A 184 3.37 8.02 8.38
N LEU A 185 3.77 9.08 7.66
CA LEU A 185 5.03 9.79 7.89
C LEU A 185 5.08 10.49 9.25
N SER A 186 3.97 11.14 9.65
CA SER A 186 3.88 11.82 10.94
C SER A 186 4.16 10.84 12.08
N VAL A 187 3.52 9.67 12.02
CA VAL A 187 3.65 8.64 13.03
C VAL A 187 4.97 7.88 12.95
N ALA A 188 5.55 7.69 11.77
CA ALA A 188 6.85 7.06 11.63
C ALA A 188 7.92 7.80 12.45
N TYR A 189 7.89 9.14 12.46
CA TYR A 189 8.78 9.96 13.28
C TYR A 189 8.56 9.76 14.79
N PHE A 190 7.31 9.76 15.25
CA PHE A 190 7.01 9.70 16.68
C PHE A 190 6.97 8.29 17.27
N SER A 191 6.74 7.25 16.46
CA SER A 191 6.45 5.89 16.95
C SER A 191 7.56 5.29 17.79
N GLY A 192 8.82 5.39 17.36
CA GLY A 192 9.97 4.87 18.13
C GLY A 192 10.23 5.66 19.40
N TYR A 193 10.12 6.99 19.34
CA TYR A 193 10.29 7.87 20.50
C TYR A 193 9.21 7.65 21.56
N LEU A 194 7.95 7.55 21.15
CA LEU A 194 6.82 7.28 22.04
C LEU A 194 6.96 5.90 22.69
N LEU A 195 7.42 4.88 21.95
CA LEU A 195 7.63 3.54 22.49
C LEU A 195 8.76 3.46 23.53
N GLU A 196 9.74 4.35 23.49
CA GLU A 196 10.76 4.42 24.54
C GLU A 196 10.30 5.12 25.81
N LYS A 197 9.42 6.13 25.68
CA LYS A 197 9.01 6.98 26.80
C LYS A 197 7.68 6.58 27.43
N ILE A 198 6.85 5.89 26.68
CA ILE A 198 5.48 5.56 27.03
C ILE A 198 5.33 4.05 26.89
N SER A 199 4.58 3.44 27.81
CA SER A 199 4.26 2.03 27.70
C SER A 199 3.38 1.76 26.47
N ARG A 200 3.48 0.53 25.93
CA ARG A 200 2.73 0.05 24.77
C ARG A 200 1.22 0.17 24.93
N GLU A 201 0.70 0.05 26.15
CA GLU A 201 -0.74 0.11 26.45
C GLU A 201 -1.30 1.49 26.08
N TYR A 202 -0.60 2.57 26.45
CA TYR A 202 -0.97 3.93 26.06
C TYR A 202 -0.82 4.17 24.56
N ILE A 203 0.12 3.49 23.89
CA ILE A 203 0.27 3.58 22.42
C ILE A 203 -0.94 2.94 21.73
N PHE A 204 -1.38 1.76 22.19
CA PHE A 204 -2.60 1.14 21.69
C PHE A 204 -3.84 1.98 21.99
N MET A 205 -3.93 2.56 23.19
CA MET A 205 -5.01 3.49 23.55
C MET A 205 -5.01 4.73 22.66
N ALA A 206 -3.87 5.37 22.43
CA ALA A 206 -3.76 6.51 21.53
C ALA A 206 -4.14 6.13 20.09
N THR A 207 -3.72 4.95 19.64
CA THR A 207 -4.04 4.44 18.30
C THR A 207 -5.54 4.18 18.12
N SER A 208 -6.24 3.76 19.19
CA SER A 208 -7.68 3.51 19.17
C SER A 208 -8.50 4.77 18.87
N LEU A 209 -7.95 5.96 19.13
CA LEU A 209 -8.63 7.23 18.89
C LEU A 209 -8.82 7.50 17.39
N PHE A 210 -7.91 7.05 16.52
CA PHE A 210 -7.99 7.36 15.09
C PHE A 210 -9.21 6.69 14.42
N PRO A 211 -9.45 5.38 14.58
CA PRO A 211 -10.68 4.77 14.09
C PRO A 211 -11.94 5.32 14.78
N LEU A 212 -11.85 5.70 16.05
CA LEU A 212 -12.99 6.28 16.78
C LEU A 212 -13.42 7.64 16.19
N ILE A 213 -12.47 8.47 15.75
CA ILE A 213 -12.75 9.72 15.04
C ILE A 213 -13.52 9.45 13.74
N ILE A 214 -13.18 8.39 12.99
CA ILE A 214 -13.95 7.98 11.80
C ILE A 214 -15.39 7.65 12.19
N SER A 215 -15.58 6.84 13.24
CA SER A 215 -16.90 6.43 13.73
C SER A 215 -17.76 7.64 14.08
N ILE A 216 -17.23 8.58 14.88
CA ILE A 216 -17.93 9.83 15.22
C ILE A 216 -18.26 10.64 13.97
N SER A 217 -17.30 10.76 13.05
CA SER A 217 -17.49 11.52 11.81
C SER A 217 -18.61 10.92 10.95
N CYS A 218 -18.75 9.59 10.93
CA CYS A 218 -19.81 8.93 10.19
C CYS A 218 -21.23 9.30 10.65
N LEU A 219 -21.43 9.72 11.91
CA LEU A 219 -22.75 10.14 12.41
C LEU A 219 -23.30 11.32 11.59
N PHE A 220 -22.43 12.22 11.16
CA PHE A 220 -22.76 13.43 10.40
C PHE A 220 -22.83 13.19 8.88
N LEU A 221 -22.40 12.02 8.41
CA LEU A 221 -22.52 11.65 7.00
C LEU A 221 -24.00 11.47 6.65
N LYS A 222 -24.49 12.20 5.64
CA LYS A 222 -25.84 12.03 5.10
C LYS A 222 -25.77 11.13 3.87
N GLU A 223 -26.41 9.97 3.94
CA GLU A 223 -26.49 9.03 2.83
C GLU A 223 -27.93 8.94 2.33
N LYS A 224 -28.10 8.91 1.01
CA LYS A 224 -29.42 8.70 0.40
C LYS A 224 -29.73 7.20 0.41
N GLU A 225 -31.01 6.85 0.53
CA GLU A 225 -31.44 5.47 0.45
C GLU A 225 -31.01 4.85 -0.89
N TYR A 226 -30.47 3.64 -0.82
CA TYR A 226 -29.94 2.92 -1.98
C TYR A 226 -30.68 1.60 -2.17
N THR A 227 -31.38 1.46 -3.29
CA THR A 227 -31.91 0.19 -3.77
C THR A 227 -30.89 -0.48 -4.68
N SER A 228 -30.34 -1.60 -4.21
CA SER A 228 -29.43 -2.44 -5.00
C SER A 228 -30.17 -3.05 -6.20
N GLN A 229 -29.66 -2.81 -7.41
CA GLN A 229 -30.25 -3.32 -8.65
C GLN A 229 -29.44 -4.47 -9.29
N LYS A 230 -28.25 -4.81 -8.78
CA LYS A 230 -27.38 -5.83 -9.39
C LYS A 230 -27.06 -6.97 -8.41
N SER A 231 -27.12 -8.20 -8.91
CA SER A 231 -26.75 -9.40 -8.15
C SER A 231 -25.24 -9.49 -7.91
N ILE A 232 -24.84 -9.87 -6.70
CA ILE A 232 -23.44 -10.13 -6.30
C ILE A 232 -22.77 -11.11 -7.26
N LEU A 233 -23.50 -12.15 -7.66
CA LEU A 233 -22.96 -13.24 -8.48
C LEU A 233 -22.59 -12.77 -9.88
N THR A 234 -23.35 -11.85 -10.47
CA THR A 234 -23.02 -11.30 -11.79
C THR A 234 -21.82 -10.37 -11.71
N GLN A 235 -21.75 -9.49 -10.71
CA GLN A 235 -20.58 -8.62 -10.52
C GLN A 235 -19.29 -9.41 -10.27
N PHE A 236 -19.37 -10.48 -9.48
CA PHE A 236 -18.23 -11.36 -9.23
C PHE A 236 -17.78 -12.10 -10.49
N LYS A 237 -18.72 -12.60 -11.30
CA LYS A 237 -18.41 -13.23 -12.60
C LYS A 237 -17.73 -12.25 -13.55
N ASP A 238 -18.21 -11.02 -13.62
CA ASP A 238 -17.62 -9.97 -14.47
C ASP A 238 -16.20 -9.63 -14.02
N LEU A 239 -15.98 -9.51 -12.71
CA LEU A 239 -14.64 -9.29 -12.14
C LEU A 239 -13.68 -10.44 -12.48
N ILE A 240 -14.10 -11.69 -12.26
CA ILE A 240 -13.27 -12.86 -12.59
C ILE A 240 -12.92 -12.87 -14.08
N LYS A 241 -13.91 -12.62 -14.95
CA LYS A 241 -13.71 -12.59 -16.39
C LYS A 241 -12.71 -11.49 -16.78
N PHE A 242 -12.80 -10.32 -16.16
CA PHE A 242 -11.90 -9.20 -16.40
C PHE A 242 -10.46 -9.50 -15.94
N VAL A 243 -10.30 -9.98 -14.71
CA VAL A 243 -8.99 -10.32 -14.11
C VAL A 243 -8.27 -11.42 -14.88
N ASN A 244 -9.03 -12.37 -15.45
CA ASN A 244 -8.49 -13.44 -16.28
C ASN A 244 -8.19 -13.03 -17.74
N THR A 245 -8.30 -11.75 -18.09
CA THR A 245 -7.88 -11.28 -19.41
C THR A 245 -6.36 -11.44 -19.55
N PRO A 246 -5.86 -12.03 -20.64
CA PRO A 246 -4.45 -12.41 -20.76
C PRO A 246 -3.45 -11.25 -20.59
N ILE A 247 -3.88 -10.01 -20.84
CA ILE A 247 -3.02 -8.83 -20.64
C ILE A 247 -2.71 -8.53 -19.16
N PHE A 248 -3.61 -8.89 -18.24
CA PHE A 248 -3.44 -8.62 -16.81
C PHE A 248 -2.71 -9.75 -16.07
N LEU A 249 -2.76 -10.98 -16.59
CA LEU A 249 -2.12 -12.14 -15.97
C LEU A 249 -0.61 -11.96 -15.78
N GLY A 250 0.10 -11.43 -16.79
CA GLY A 250 1.54 -11.17 -16.71
C GLY A 250 1.91 -10.20 -15.57
N PRO A 251 1.36 -8.97 -15.56
CA PRO A 251 1.59 -8.00 -14.48
C PRO A 251 1.19 -8.51 -13.09
N PHE A 252 0.05 -9.21 -12.95
CA PHE A 252 -0.36 -9.75 -11.65
C PHE A 252 0.58 -10.85 -11.16
N LEU A 253 0.98 -11.76 -12.04
CA LEU A 253 1.94 -12.81 -11.69
C LEU A 253 3.30 -12.23 -11.31
N TYR A 254 3.77 -11.20 -12.03
CA TYR A 254 5.01 -10.50 -11.69
C TYR A 254 4.92 -9.84 -10.32
N ILE A 255 3.86 -9.06 -10.04
CA ILE A 255 3.65 -8.43 -8.73
C ILE A 255 3.62 -9.48 -7.61
N PHE A 256 2.90 -10.58 -7.82
CA PHE A 256 2.81 -11.67 -6.85
C PHE A 256 4.19 -12.25 -6.53
N ILE A 257 4.95 -12.68 -7.55
CA ILE A 257 6.25 -13.32 -7.33
C ILE A 257 7.28 -12.35 -6.76
N TYR A 258 7.28 -11.10 -7.23
CA TYR A 258 8.15 -10.06 -6.67
C TYR A 258 7.84 -9.79 -5.19
N MET A 259 6.57 -9.87 -4.79
CA MET A 259 6.14 -9.67 -3.40
C MET A 259 6.18 -10.93 -2.53
N SER A 260 6.28 -12.14 -3.12
CA SER A 260 6.22 -13.42 -2.40
C SER A 260 7.57 -13.99 -1.95
N GLY A 261 8.67 -13.39 -2.41
CA GLY A 261 10.00 -13.87 -2.06
C GLY A 261 10.29 -13.76 -0.57
N PRO A 262 11.03 -14.73 0.02
CA PRO A 262 11.41 -14.66 1.42
C PRO A 262 12.24 -13.39 1.67
N ASP A 263 12.00 -12.77 2.83
CA ASP A 263 12.69 -11.61 3.35
C ASP A 263 13.33 -11.89 4.72
N TYR A 264 14.46 -11.26 4.97
CA TYR A 264 15.17 -11.40 6.24
C TYR A 264 14.72 -10.38 7.30
N ASP A 265 13.74 -9.52 7.00
CA ASP A 265 13.37 -8.34 7.81
C ASP A 265 13.12 -8.67 9.29
N ASP A 266 12.35 -9.72 9.59
CA ASP A 266 12.03 -10.07 10.98
C ASP A 266 13.26 -10.64 11.71
N ALA A 267 14.03 -11.52 11.08
CA ALA A 267 15.28 -12.04 11.65
C ALA A 267 16.32 -10.93 11.86
N PHE A 268 16.41 -10.02 10.90
CA PHE A 268 17.33 -8.88 10.95
C PHE A 268 16.88 -7.83 11.96
N PHE A 269 15.58 -7.66 12.19
CA PHE A 269 15.05 -6.86 13.30
C PHE A 269 15.54 -7.38 14.65
N PHE A 270 15.50 -8.71 14.87
CA PHE A 270 16.04 -9.33 16.08
C PHE A 270 17.57 -9.17 16.16
N PHE A 271 18.29 -9.31 15.05
CA PHE A 271 19.73 -9.05 15.01
C PHE A 271 20.06 -7.59 15.43
N CYS A 272 19.38 -6.61 14.84
CA CYS A 272 19.54 -5.20 15.16
C CYS A 272 19.24 -4.89 16.63
N THR A 273 18.17 -5.46 17.19
CA THR A 273 17.73 -5.14 18.56
C THR A 273 18.48 -5.95 19.63
N ASN A 274 18.65 -7.26 19.44
CA ASN A 274 19.24 -8.14 20.46
C ASN A 274 20.77 -8.25 20.35
N LYS A 275 21.35 -8.21 19.13
CA LYS A 275 22.80 -8.37 18.93
C LYS A 275 23.53 -7.03 18.75
N LEU A 276 22.95 -6.09 18.01
CA LEU A 276 23.54 -4.74 17.86
C LEU A 276 23.08 -3.75 18.95
N GLY A 277 22.01 -4.07 19.69
CA GLY A 277 21.52 -3.25 20.79
C GLY A 277 20.80 -1.97 20.35
N PHE A 278 20.25 -1.94 19.13
CA PHE A 278 19.54 -0.77 18.63
C PHE A 278 18.28 -0.50 19.45
N ARG A 279 18.15 0.77 19.86
CA ARG A 279 17.02 1.22 20.67
C ARG A 279 15.74 1.37 19.84
N PRO A 280 14.54 1.27 20.43
CA PRO A 280 13.28 1.45 19.70
C PRO A 280 13.15 2.79 18.95
N SER A 281 13.74 3.87 19.47
CA SER A 281 13.79 5.18 18.80
C SER A 281 14.52 5.10 17.47
N PHE A 282 15.68 4.42 17.42
CA PHE A 282 16.42 4.21 16.17
C PHE A 282 15.62 3.35 15.19
N MET A 283 14.95 2.29 15.66
CA MET A 283 14.07 1.48 14.81
C MET A 283 12.88 2.28 14.26
N GLY A 284 12.36 3.26 15.01
CA GLY A 284 11.39 4.24 14.53
C GLY A 284 11.97 5.15 13.45
N THR A 285 13.16 5.69 13.66
CA THR A 285 13.88 6.51 12.67
C THR A 285 14.11 5.74 11.37
N LEU A 286 14.48 4.45 11.42
CA LEU A 286 14.61 3.61 10.23
C LEU A 286 13.32 3.58 9.40
N ARG A 287 12.17 3.37 10.05
CA ARG A 287 10.86 3.36 9.37
C ARG A 287 10.51 4.70 8.76
N LEU A 288 10.81 5.81 9.44
CA LEU A 288 10.63 7.15 8.87
C LEU A 288 11.49 7.33 7.62
N THR A 289 12.76 6.96 7.72
CA THR A 289 13.70 7.05 6.60
C THR A 289 13.20 6.24 5.40
N TYR A 290 12.66 5.04 5.62
CA TYR A 290 12.06 4.23 4.56
C TYR A 290 10.80 4.89 3.97
N GLY A 291 9.93 5.47 4.80
CA GLY A 291 8.79 6.26 4.33
C GLY A 291 9.19 7.48 3.48
N ILE A 292 10.32 8.12 3.76
CA ILE A 292 10.88 9.20 2.91
C ILE A 292 11.46 8.61 1.62
N ALA A 293 12.13 7.47 1.71
CA ALA A 293 12.70 6.77 0.57
C ALA A 293 11.66 6.36 -0.47
N SER A 294 10.51 5.87 -0.02
CA SER A 294 9.40 5.47 -0.89
C SER A 294 8.88 6.66 -1.72
N LEU A 295 8.71 7.83 -1.11
CA LEU A 295 8.36 9.07 -1.81
C LEU A 295 9.43 9.49 -2.83
N ILE A 296 10.70 9.41 -2.45
CA ILE A 296 11.82 9.73 -3.35
C ILE A 296 11.84 8.75 -4.54
N GLY A 297 11.59 7.46 -4.31
CA GLY A 297 11.47 6.45 -5.37
C GLY A 297 10.39 6.81 -6.40
N ILE A 298 9.21 7.23 -5.93
CA ILE A 298 8.12 7.71 -6.80
C ILE A 298 8.57 8.92 -7.65
N ILE A 299 9.26 9.89 -7.03
CA ILE A 299 9.75 11.09 -7.72
C ILE A 299 10.80 10.71 -8.78
N ILE A 300 11.78 9.88 -8.42
CA ILE A 300 12.83 9.40 -9.33
C ILE A 300 12.22 8.70 -10.54
N TYR A 301 11.25 7.80 -10.30
CA TYR A 301 10.56 7.12 -11.40
C TYR A 301 9.90 8.14 -12.34
N ARG A 302 9.13 9.08 -11.80
CA ARG A 302 8.40 10.07 -12.61
C ARG A 302 9.31 10.98 -13.44
N LEU A 303 10.45 11.39 -12.89
CA LEU A 303 11.36 12.33 -13.54
C LEU A 303 12.31 11.64 -14.54
N PHE A 304 12.81 10.44 -14.22
CA PHE A 304 13.92 9.83 -14.97
C PHE A 304 13.57 8.52 -15.67
N LEU A 305 12.65 7.71 -15.12
CA LEU A 305 12.39 6.34 -15.59
C LEU A 305 11.04 6.18 -16.30
N LYS A 306 10.14 7.16 -16.21
CA LYS A 306 8.81 7.12 -16.84
C LYS A 306 8.88 6.89 -18.36
N ASN A 307 9.90 7.44 -19.01
CA ASN A 307 10.08 7.32 -20.47
C ASN A 307 10.95 6.11 -20.88
N GLN A 308 11.45 5.34 -19.91
CA GLN A 308 12.15 4.08 -20.18
C GLN A 308 11.13 2.94 -20.23
N GLY A 309 11.25 2.03 -21.19
CA GLY A 309 10.32 0.91 -21.32
C GLY A 309 10.25 0.04 -20.05
N LEU A 310 9.04 -0.41 -19.69
CA LEU A 310 8.73 -1.13 -18.46
C LEU A 310 9.71 -2.28 -18.16
N LYS A 311 9.92 -3.16 -19.13
CA LYS A 311 10.80 -4.33 -18.99
C LYS A 311 12.23 -3.93 -18.67
N LYS A 312 12.76 -2.90 -19.35
CA LYS A 312 14.12 -2.40 -19.15
C LYS A 312 14.28 -1.81 -17.75
N THR A 313 13.30 -1.02 -17.30
CA THR A 313 13.29 -0.44 -15.96
C THR A 313 13.32 -1.52 -14.88
N LEU A 314 12.49 -2.57 -15.00
CA LEU A 314 12.45 -3.68 -14.04
C LEU A 314 13.76 -4.48 -14.03
N ILE A 315 14.32 -4.79 -15.19
CA ILE A 315 15.60 -5.52 -15.29
C ILE A 315 16.72 -4.72 -14.61
N LEU A 316 16.89 -3.45 -15.00
CA LEU A 316 17.97 -2.61 -14.51
C LEU A 316 17.88 -2.39 -13.00
N THR A 317 16.69 -2.05 -12.50
CA THR A 317 16.47 -1.81 -11.07
C THR A 317 16.65 -3.07 -10.23
N THR A 318 16.22 -4.25 -10.73
CA THR A 318 16.40 -5.52 -10.00
C THR A 318 17.89 -5.88 -9.92
N LEU A 319 18.63 -5.73 -11.01
CA LEU A 319 20.08 -5.99 -11.02
C LEU A 319 20.83 -5.02 -10.08
N MET A 320 20.43 -3.75 -10.03
CA MET A 320 21.00 -2.78 -9.09
C MET A 320 20.60 -3.06 -7.63
N SER A 321 19.39 -3.58 -7.39
CA SER A 321 18.92 -3.88 -6.04
C SER A 321 19.62 -5.07 -5.40
N PHE A 322 20.05 -6.07 -6.17
CA PHE A 322 20.69 -7.28 -5.64
C PHE A 322 21.90 -7.02 -4.72
N PRO A 323 22.94 -6.26 -5.14
CA PRO A 323 24.09 -5.99 -4.26
C PRO A 323 23.71 -5.17 -3.02
N ILE A 324 22.72 -4.28 -3.13
CA ILE A 324 22.21 -3.48 -2.01
C ILE A 324 21.44 -4.39 -1.04
N TYR A 325 20.66 -5.34 -1.56
CA TYR A 325 19.81 -6.21 -0.77
C TYR A 325 20.62 -7.22 0.05
N ILE A 326 21.74 -7.70 -0.48
CA ILE A 326 22.67 -8.58 0.26
C ILE A 326 23.67 -7.81 1.13
N SER A 327 23.69 -6.47 1.04
CA SER A 327 24.65 -5.64 1.77
C SER A 327 24.63 -5.84 3.29
N PRO A 328 23.52 -6.21 3.98
CA PRO A 328 23.56 -6.49 5.41
C PRO A 328 24.47 -7.65 5.82
N ILE A 329 24.95 -8.49 4.89
CA ILE A 329 26.01 -9.47 5.15
C ILE A 329 27.29 -8.78 5.67
N VAL A 330 27.55 -7.55 5.23
CA VAL A 330 28.68 -6.73 5.71
C VAL A 330 28.56 -6.47 7.23
N LEU A 331 27.33 -6.36 7.76
CA LEU A 331 27.09 -6.18 9.20
C LEU A 331 27.15 -7.51 9.97
N THR A 332 26.59 -8.58 9.41
CA THR A 332 26.58 -9.89 10.09
C THR A 332 27.99 -10.45 10.25
N GLU A 333 28.85 -10.23 9.25
CA GLU A 333 30.27 -10.61 9.26
C GLU A 333 31.19 -9.54 9.89
N LYS A 334 30.63 -8.43 10.41
CA LYS A 334 31.35 -7.30 11.02
C LYS A 334 32.38 -6.62 10.11
N ILE A 335 32.28 -6.78 8.80
CA ILE A 335 33.16 -6.16 7.80
C ILE A 335 33.07 -4.62 7.87
N ASN A 336 31.90 -4.07 8.22
CA ASN A 336 31.72 -2.62 8.38
C ASN A 336 32.69 -2.00 9.41
N THR A 337 33.05 -2.75 10.46
CA THR A 337 33.99 -2.29 11.50
C THR A 337 35.41 -2.12 10.97
N TYR A 338 35.81 -2.94 9.99
CA TYR A 338 37.09 -2.81 9.30
C TYR A 338 37.17 -1.51 8.48
N PHE A 339 36.06 -1.10 7.88
CA PHE A 339 35.95 0.16 7.13
C PHE A 339 35.64 1.38 8.01
N GLY A 340 35.50 1.22 9.32
CA GLY A 340 35.15 2.31 10.25
C GLY A 340 33.72 2.84 10.08
N ILE A 341 32.83 2.08 9.43
CA ILE A 341 31.44 2.48 9.19
C ILE A 341 30.58 2.03 10.38
N SER A 342 29.88 2.98 11.04
CA SER A 342 28.96 2.67 12.15
C SER A 342 27.83 1.74 11.69
N ASN A 343 27.38 0.85 12.58
CA ASN A 343 26.27 -0.07 12.31
C ASN A 343 25.00 0.68 11.90
N GLU A 344 24.72 1.81 12.56
CA GLU A 344 23.53 2.63 12.39
C GLU A 344 23.46 3.24 10.97
N LEU A 345 24.53 3.92 10.54
CA LEU A 345 24.61 4.49 9.19
C LEU A 345 24.45 3.43 8.10
N PHE A 346 25.05 2.25 8.29
CA PHE A 346 24.96 1.19 7.30
C PHE A 346 23.52 0.66 7.15
N VAL A 347 22.85 0.32 8.26
CA VAL A 347 21.46 -0.18 8.24
C VAL A 347 20.50 0.87 7.65
N LEU A 348 20.72 2.14 7.97
CA LEU A 348 19.89 3.23 7.48
C LEU A 348 20.03 3.39 5.96
N SER A 349 21.26 3.35 5.43
CA SER A 349 21.52 3.57 4.00
C SER A 349 21.03 2.42 3.12
N GLY A 350 21.28 1.15 3.49
CA GLY A 350 20.89 -0.01 2.69
C GLY A 350 19.37 -0.13 2.54
N GLY A 351 18.64 -0.11 3.65
CA GLY A 351 17.18 -0.24 3.62
C GLY A 351 16.48 0.94 2.95
N PHE A 352 17.03 2.16 3.07
CA PHE A 352 16.53 3.33 2.34
C PHE A 352 16.56 3.09 0.83
N LEU A 353 17.69 2.61 0.29
CA LEU A 353 17.82 2.38 -1.15
C LEU A 353 16.90 1.27 -1.64
N ILE A 354 16.76 0.18 -0.89
CA ILE A 354 15.84 -0.91 -1.23
C ILE A 354 14.40 -0.43 -1.28
N GLU A 355 13.94 0.30 -0.28
CA GLU A 355 12.57 0.82 -0.23
C GLU A 355 12.27 1.74 -1.43
N ALA A 356 13.20 2.64 -1.78
CA ALA A 356 13.06 3.50 -2.95
C ALA A 356 12.98 2.68 -4.26
N ILE A 357 13.80 1.64 -4.40
CA ILE A 357 13.79 0.77 -5.59
C ILE A 357 12.47 -0.01 -5.68
N THR A 358 11.94 -0.51 -4.58
CA THR A 358 10.66 -1.22 -4.55
C THR A 358 9.52 -0.36 -5.10
N GLU A 359 9.45 0.92 -4.74
CA GLU A 359 8.45 1.83 -5.31
C GLU A 359 8.69 2.12 -6.80
N ILE A 360 9.95 2.27 -7.22
CA ILE A 360 10.30 2.43 -8.65
C ILE A 360 9.82 1.21 -9.47
N GLN A 361 9.83 0.00 -8.89
CA GLN A 361 9.44 -1.24 -9.57
C GLN A 361 7.92 -1.45 -9.58
N LEU A 362 7.22 -1.14 -8.49
CA LEU A 362 5.78 -1.36 -8.39
C LEU A 362 4.93 -0.29 -9.09
N LEU A 363 5.32 0.98 -8.99
CA LEU A 363 4.58 2.10 -9.56
C LEU A 363 4.24 1.95 -11.06
N PRO A 364 5.18 1.60 -11.97
CA PRO A 364 4.84 1.43 -13.37
C PRO A 364 3.81 0.32 -13.63
N LEU A 365 3.80 -0.74 -12.82
CA LEU A 365 2.85 -1.83 -12.96
C LEU A 365 1.44 -1.41 -12.53
N PHE A 366 1.34 -0.56 -11.51
CA PHE A 366 0.08 0.05 -11.10
C PHE A 366 -0.45 1.02 -12.16
N ILE A 367 0.43 1.83 -12.76
CA ILE A 367 0.06 2.76 -13.85
C ILE A 367 -0.39 1.98 -15.09
N LEU A 368 0.35 0.94 -15.47
CA LEU A 368 0.02 0.10 -16.63
C LEU A 368 -1.38 -0.49 -16.51
N THR A 369 -1.67 -1.11 -15.38
CA THR A 369 -2.94 -1.80 -15.14
C THR A 369 -4.11 -0.83 -15.01
N ALA A 370 -3.90 0.35 -14.41
CA ALA A 370 -4.89 1.42 -14.40
C ALA A 370 -5.20 1.93 -15.81
N ASN A 371 -4.19 2.10 -16.67
CA ASN A 371 -4.35 2.64 -18.03
C ASN A 371 -5.05 1.70 -19.02
N ILE A 372 -5.10 0.39 -18.75
CA ILE A 372 -5.77 -0.60 -19.61
C ILE A 372 -7.21 -0.85 -19.14
N CYS A 373 -7.58 -0.30 -17.98
CA CYS A 373 -8.89 -0.48 -17.40
C CYS A 373 -9.98 0.16 -18.26
N GLN A 374 -11.09 -0.56 -18.43
CA GLN A 374 -12.29 0.01 -19.03
C GLN A 374 -12.92 1.04 -18.10
N PRO A 375 -13.53 2.11 -18.63
CA PRO A 375 -14.28 3.07 -17.84
C PRO A 375 -15.32 2.39 -16.95
N GLY A 376 -15.28 2.64 -15.64
CA GLY A 376 -16.23 2.10 -14.66
C GLY A 376 -15.78 0.82 -13.94
N LEU A 377 -14.59 0.26 -14.23
CA LEU A 377 -14.00 -0.87 -13.50
C LEU A 377 -12.73 -0.50 -12.73
N GLU A 378 -12.29 0.77 -12.75
CA GLU A 378 -10.97 1.19 -12.26
C GLU A 378 -10.73 0.83 -10.79
N ALA A 379 -11.75 1.03 -9.96
CA ALA A 379 -11.71 0.72 -8.53
C ALA A 379 -11.49 -0.78 -8.27
N SER A 380 -12.19 -1.64 -9.02
CA SER A 380 -12.11 -3.09 -8.87
C SER A 380 -10.77 -3.65 -9.35
N VAL A 381 -10.21 -3.06 -10.41
CA VAL A 381 -8.87 -3.41 -10.91
C VAL A 381 -7.79 -3.00 -9.92
N PHE A 382 -7.88 -1.77 -9.39
CA PHE A 382 -6.99 -1.28 -8.35
C PHE A 382 -7.04 -2.14 -7.08
N ALA A 383 -8.25 -2.49 -6.62
CA ALA A 383 -8.44 -3.38 -5.48
C ALA A 383 -7.85 -4.78 -5.73
N THR A 384 -7.95 -5.29 -6.96
CA THR A 384 -7.36 -6.58 -7.33
C THR A 384 -5.84 -6.54 -7.29
N ILE A 385 -5.21 -5.51 -7.85
CA ILE A 385 -3.75 -5.32 -7.81
C ILE A 385 -3.24 -5.29 -6.37
N LEU A 386 -3.91 -4.52 -5.51
CA LEU A 386 -3.53 -4.41 -4.11
C LEU A 386 -3.71 -5.74 -3.38
N SER A 387 -4.75 -6.52 -3.72
CA SER A 387 -4.97 -7.85 -3.17
C SER A 387 -3.88 -8.83 -3.58
N VAL A 388 -3.44 -8.79 -4.85
CA VAL A 388 -2.32 -9.60 -5.35
C VAL A 388 -1.02 -9.23 -4.62
N LYS A 389 -0.76 -7.93 -4.41
CA LYS A 389 0.40 -7.47 -3.61
C LYS A 389 0.35 -8.02 -2.17
N ASN A 390 -0.81 -7.96 -1.52
CA ASN A 390 -0.99 -8.45 -0.16
C ASN A 390 -0.91 -9.97 -0.07
N LEU A 391 -1.38 -10.69 -1.10
CA LEU A 391 -1.22 -12.14 -1.20
C LEU A 391 0.26 -12.50 -1.30
N GLY A 392 1.03 -11.78 -2.12
CA GLY A 392 2.48 -11.92 -2.15
C GLY A 392 3.10 -11.66 -0.77
N SER A 393 2.73 -10.57 -0.10
CA SER A 393 3.24 -10.23 1.24
C SER A 393 2.92 -11.30 2.30
N LEU A 394 1.73 -11.90 2.22
CA LEU A 394 1.34 -13.04 3.06
C LEU A 394 2.25 -14.24 2.79
N THR A 395 2.44 -14.60 1.51
CA THR A 395 3.34 -15.70 1.12
C THR A 395 4.76 -15.43 1.57
N LYS A 396 5.25 -14.19 1.44
CA LYS A 396 6.55 -13.75 1.94
C LYS A 396 6.70 -14.02 3.43
N LYS A 397 5.77 -13.58 4.28
CA LYS A 397 5.84 -13.87 5.73
C LYS A 397 5.88 -15.37 6.03
N GLY A 398 5.12 -16.17 5.29
CA GLY A 398 5.14 -17.63 5.42
C GLY A 398 6.47 -18.26 4.99
N THR A 399 6.99 -17.90 3.82
CA THR A 399 8.27 -18.42 3.30
C THR A 399 9.46 -17.97 4.15
N SER A 400 9.44 -16.72 4.63
CA SER A 400 10.43 -16.17 5.56
C SER A 400 10.43 -16.90 6.90
N SER A 401 9.24 -17.14 7.48
CA SER A 401 9.11 -17.93 8.70
C SER A 401 9.69 -19.33 8.51
N PHE A 402 9.36 -19.98 7.39
CA PHE A 402 9.84 -21.33 7.10
C PHE A 402 11.36 -21.39 6.95
N LEU A 403 11.96 -20.48 6.20
CA LEU A 403 13.42 -20.40 6.03
C LEU A 403 14.14 -20.04 7.33
N THR A 404 13.59 -19.11 8.11
CA THR A 404 14.14 -18.72 9.42
C THR A 404 14.19 -19.92 10.37
N TYR A 405 13.13 -20.74 10.39
CA TYR A 405 13.08 -21.99 11.14
C TYR A 405 14.08 -23.03 10.60
N LEU A 406 14.14 -23.23 9.29
CA LEU A 406 15.04 -24.19 8.63
C LEU A 406 16.52 -23.89 8.93
N LEU A 407 16.89 -22.61 8.89
CA LEU A 407 18.24 -22.13 9.16
C LEU A 407 18.55 -21.97 10.66
N ARG A 408 17.61 -22.35 11.53
CA ARG A 408 17.76 -22.34 12.99
C ARG A 408 18.15 -20.96 13.54
N ILE A 409 17.59 -19.90 12.96
CA ILE A 409 17.76 -18.54 13.45
C ILE A 409 16.75 -18.33 14.58
N ASP A 410 17.25 -17.94 15.75
CA ASP A 410 16.41 -17.65 16.92
C ASP A 410 16.67 -16.22 17.44
N SER A 411 16.24 -15.92 18.65
CA SER A 411 16.35 -14.58 19.24
C SER A 411 17.80 -14.15 19.54
N TYR A 412 18.73 -15.10 19.63
CA TYR A 412 20.13 -14.88 20.04
C TYR A 412 21.14 -15.59 19.13
N ASN A 413 20.73 -16.64 18.42
CA ASN A 413 21.50 -17.34 17.40
C ASN A 413 21.23 -16.76 16.02
N PHE A 414 22.28 -16.18 15.42
CA PHE A 414 22.25 -15.54 14.11
C PHE A 414 23.32 -16.10 13.16
N ASP A 415 23.86 -17.29 13.44
CA ASP A 415 25.03 -17.83 12.74
C ASP A 415 24.76 -18.01 11.24
N ASN A 416 23.55 -18.45 10.88
CA ASN A 416 23.14 -18.64 9.49
C ASN A 416 22.47 -17.42 8.86
N LEU A 417 22.50 -16.24 9.52
CA LEU A 417 21.81 -15.04 9.01
C LEU A 417 22.43 -14.54 7.69
N SER A 418 23.74 -14.61 7.52
CA SER A 418 24.42 -14.24 6.27
C SER A 418 23.96 -15.11 5.10
N LEU A 419 23.88 -16.43 5.30
CA LEU A 419 23.36 -17.38 4.33
C LEU A 419 21.88 -17.07 4.02
N TYR A 420 21.09 -16.77 5.05
CA TYR A 420 19.67 -16.43 4.89
C TYR A 420 19.50 -15.20 4.00
N ILE A 421 20.23 -14.12 4.28
CA ILE A 421 20.24 -12.88 3.47
C ILE A 421 20.60 -13.19 2.02
N PHE A 422 21.61 -14.04 1.80
CA PHE A 422 22.03 -14.43 0.45
C PHE A 422 20.96 -15.20 -0.31
N ILE A 423 20.26 -16.14 0.35
CA ILE A 423 19.15 -16.90 -0.25
C ILE A 423 18.00 -15.95 -0.64
N CYS A 424 17.61 -15.02 0.24
CA CYS A 424 16.59 -14.02 -0.05
C CYS A 424 16.98 -13.13 -1.24
N GLY A 425 18.23 -12.68 -1.29
CA GLY A 425 18.75 -11.90 -2.42
C GLY A 425 18.71 -12.66 -3.74
N PHE A 426 18.99 -13.95 -3.74
CA PHE A 426 18.90 -14.76 -4.96
C PHE A 426 17.45 -14.92 -5.43
N PHE A 427 16.49 -15.05 -4.50
CA PHE A 427 15.07 -15.09 -4.84
C PHE A 427 14.58 -13.78 -5.47
N LEU A 428 15.14 -12.63 -5.07
CA LEU A 428 14.84 -11.34 -5.73
C LEU A 428 15.11 -11.39 -7.23
N LEU A 429 16.21 -12.03 -7.66
CA LEU A 429 16.56 -12.20 -9.07
C LEU A 429 15.59 -13.14 -9.80
N PHE A 430 14.93 -14.06 -9.10
CA PHE A 430 13.95 -14.97 -9.70
C PHE A 430 12.78 -14.21 -10.36
N SER A 431 12.43 -13.03 -9.84
CA SER A 431 11.40 -12.17 -10.44
C SER A 431 11.72 -11.76 -11.89
N LEU A 432 12.99 -11.74 -12.29
CA LEU A 432 13.42 -11.43 -13.66
C LEU A 432 12.94 -12.46 -14.68
N THR A 433 12.75 -13.71 -14.28
CA THR A 433 12.26 -14.78 -15.17
C THR A 433 10.85 -14.50 -15.68
N LEU A 434 10.09 -13.63 -14.99
CA LEU A 434 8.73 -13.25 -15.35
C LEU A 434 8.62 -11.95 -16.15
N VAL A 435 9.71 -11.18 -16.30
CA VAL A 435 9.71 -9.96 -17.12
C VAL A 435 9.26 -10.21 -18.57
N PRO A 436 9.60 -11.34 -19.24
CA PRO A 436 9.11 -11.63 -20.58
C PRO A 436 7.58 -11.73 -20.68
N LEU A 437 6.89 -12.11 -19.61
CA LEU A 437 5.42 -12.23 -19.57
C LEU A 437 4.72 -10.86 -19.54
N LEU A 438 5.45 -9.77 -19.30
CA LEU A 438 4.86 -8.43 -19.29
C LEU A 438 4.48 -8.00 -20.72
N PRO A 439 3.34 -7.30 -20.89
CA PRO A 439 2.89 -6.85 -22.19
C PRO A 439 3.87 -5.84 -22.80
N GLU A 440 3.98 -5.86 -24.12
CA GLU A 440 4.75 -4.87 -24.89
C GLU A 440 3.91 -3.62 -25.13
N GLU A 441 4.58 -2.47 -25.26
CA GLU A 441 3.95 -1.17 -25.50
C GLU A 441 3.02 -1.19 -26.73
N GLU A 442 3.42 -1.85 -27.82
CA GLU A 442 2.59 -2.00 -29.02
C GLU A 442 1.26 -2.75 -28.79
N LYS A 443 1.26 -3.76 -27.91
CA LYS A 443 0.04 -4.52 -27.59
C LYS A 443 -0.91 -3.68 -26.73
N ILE A 444 -0.35 -2.83 -25.88
CA ILE A 444 -1.12 -1.90 -25.02
C ILE A 444 -1.78 -0.83 -25.89
N ASP A 445 -1.05 -0.25 -26.84
CA ASP A 445 -1.57 0.80 -27.72
C ASP A 445 -2.66 0.27 -28.67
N LYS A 446 -2.49 -0.95 -29.19
CA LYS A 446 -3.53 -1.63 -29.99
C LYS A 446 -4.83 -1.85 -29.21
N LEU A 447 -4.74 -2.17 -27.92
CA LEU A 447 -5.92 -2.36 -27.06
C LEU A 447 -6.61 -1.04 -26.72
N LYS A 448 -5.83 0.01 -26.42
CA LYS A 448 -6.37 1.36 -26.22
C LYS A 448 -7.14 1.82 -27.46
N ASN A 449 -6.54 1.67 -28.65
CA ASN A 449 -7.18 2.07 -29.90
C ASN A 449 -8.49 1.30 -30.15
N LYS A 450 -8.54 -0.01 -29.84
CA LYS A 450 -9.78 -0.79 -29.91
C LYS A 450 -10.84 -0.33 -28.90
N GLN A 451 -10.46 0.00 -27.68
CA GLN A 451 -11.39 0.49 -26.66
C GLN A 451 -11.95 1.88 -27.03
N THR A 452 -11.11 2.78 -27.53
CA THR A 452 -11.55 4.09 -28.04
C THR A 452 -12.52 3.94 -29.21
N GLN A 453 -12.27 3.02 -30.14
CA GLN A 453 -13.19 2.71 -31.24
C GLN A 453 -14.54 2.15 -30.77
N GLN A 454 -14.57 1.36 -29.69
CA GLN A 454 -15.81 0.83 -29.10
C GLN A 454 -16.61 1.86 -28.30
N LEU A 455 -15.98 2.93 -27.81
CA LEU A 455 -16.65 4.03 -27.12
C LEU A 455 -17.26 5.06 -28.09
N HIS A 456 -16.78 5.09 -29.33
CA HIS A 456 -17.27 5.98 -30.40
C HIS A 456 -18.24 5.32 -31.38
N ALA A 457 -18.49 4.02 -31.25
CA ALA A 457 -19.49 3.26 -31.99
C ALA A 457 -20.70 2.98 -31.08
#